data_AF-A0A935TGT8-F1
#
_entry.id   AF-A0A935TGT8-F1
#
_cell.length_a   1.000
_cell.length_b   1.000
_cell.length_c   1.000
_cell.angle_alpha   90.00
_cell.angle_beta   90.00
_cell.angle_gamma   90.00
#
_symmetry.space_group_name_H-M   'P 1'
#
loop_
_entity.id
_entity.type
_entity.pdbx_description
1 polymer ?
#
loop_
_entity_poly.entity_id
_entity_poly.type
_entity_poly.pdbx_seq_one_letter_code
_entity_poly.pdbx_strand_id
1 'polypeptide(L)'
;MFKDTIDLDVKNLKSISNEDLYKSLYLSKKNTVEEKTTKFNDISNSINYIEKQKVNTSLNFSRLYEDFKKYENQWTENLDKILRAYDNFRAINKQYDILNDPFLVDIDRVLVKWSKLENSSNIYVTFRELVTPLRLICKKFFEDPRSLSLLNISIQASYAFNSIDKLRKEYGNLFDAEAKELNSKYSRLMEALKYFQ
;
A
#
# COMPACT_ATOMS: atom_id res chain seq x y z
N MET A 1 -34.48 -5.18 -41.48
CA MET A 1 -34.98 -5.93 -40.31
C MET A 1 -33.86 -5.90 -39.29
N PHE A 2 -33.85 -4.88 -38.42
CA PHE A 2 -32.80 -4.73 -37.41
C PHE A 2 -33.08 -5.73 -36.31
N LYS A 3 -32.17 -6.69 -36.14
CA LYS A 3 -32.17 -7.59 -34.99
C LYS A 3 -31.59 -6.75 -33.85
N ASP A 4 -32.47 -6.15 -33.05
CA ASP A 4 -32.04 -5.44 -31.85
C ASP A 4 -31.35 -6.46 -30.94
N THR A 5 -30.01 -6.50 -30.97
CA THR A 5 -29.22 -7.17 -29.96
C THR A 5 -29.33 -6.33 -28.69
N ILE A 6 -30.31 -6.69 -27.85
CA ILE A 6 -30.45 -6.16 -26.49
C ILE A 6 -29.24 -6.69 -25.71
N ASP A 7 -28.26 -5.82 -25.50
CA ASP A 7 -27.11 -6.13 -24.67
C ASP A 7 -27.45 -5.80 -23.20
N LEU A 8 -27.33 -6.80 -22.33
CA LEU A 8 -27.59 -6.67 -20.89
C LEU A 8 -26.40 -5.95 -20.24
N ASP A 9 -26.30 -4.63 -20.44
CA ASP A 9 -25.32 -3.80 -19.74
C ASP A 9 -25.64 -3.79 -18.22
N VAL A 10 -24.60 -3.87 -17.38
CA VAL A 10 -24.70 -3.86 -15.91
C VAL A 10 -25.45 -2.61 -15.42
N LYS A 11 -25.35 -1.50 -16.15
CA LYS A 11 -26.14 -0.29 -15.87
C LYS A 11 -27.65 -0.50 -16.03
N ASN A 12 -28.07 -1.27 -17.04
CA ASN A 12 -29.48 -1.54 -17.32
C ASN A 12 -30.07 -2.55 -16.31
N LEU A 13 -29.25 -3.51 -15.84
CA LEU A 13 -29.64 -4.44 -14.78
C LEU A 13 -29.93 -3.75 -13.44
N LYS A 14 -29.22 -2.66 -13.12
CA LYS A 14 -29.43 -1.88 -11.89
C LYS A 14 -30.79 -1.17 -11.85
N SER A 15 -31.36 -0.84 -13.01
CA SER A 15 -32.67 -0.19 -13.10
C SER A 15 -33.84 -1.17 -13.07
N ILE A 16 -33.58 -2.48 -13.16
CA ILE A 16 -34.62 -3.51 -13.15
C ILE A 16 -34.87 -3.93 -11.70
N SER A 17 -36.13 -3.96 -11.29
CA SER A 17 -36.47 -4.45 -9.95
C SER A 17 -36.09 -5.93 -9.81
N ASN A 18 -35.66 -6.35 -8.63
CA ASN A 18 -35.36 -7.76 -8.35
C ASN A 18 -36.54 -8.69 -8.69
N GLU A 19 -37.77 -8.18 -8.55
CA GLU A 19 -38.99 -8.90 -8.90
C GLU A 19 -39.12 -9.12 -10.42
N ASP A 20 -38.81 -8.10 -11.23
CA ASP A 20 -38.86 -8.18 -12.70
C ASP A 20 -37.69 -9.00 -13.27
N LEU A 21 -36.52 -8.91 -12.64
CA LEU A 21 -35.36 -9.78 -12.93
C LEU A 21 -35.71 -11.25 -12.66
N TYR A 22 -36.36 -11.54 -11.52
CA TYR A 22 -36.83 -12.88 -11.19
C TYR A 22 -37.92 -13.36 -12.14
N LYS A 23 -38.90 -12.52 -12.49
CA LYS A 23 -39.94 -12.84 -13.48
C LYS A 23 -39.34 -13.18 -14.85
N SER A 24 -38.32 -12.44 -15.30
CA SER A 24 -37.65 -12.71 -16.58
C SER A 24 -36.93 -14.07 -16.60
N LEU A 25 -36.31 -14.50 -15.49
CA LEU A 25 -35.75 -15.84 -15.32
C LEU A 25 -36.82 -16.93 -15.36
N TYR A 26 -37.96 -16.67 -14.70
CA TYR A 26 -39.02 -17.66 -14.51
C TYR A 26 -39.82 -17.93 -15.80
N LEU A 27 -39.95 -16.92 -16.67
CA LEU A 27 -40.66 -17.00 -17.96
C LEU A 27 -39.93 -17.87 -19.02
N SER A 28 -38.63 -18.14 -18.86
CA SER A 28 -37.92 -19.06 -19.74
C SER A 28 -38.36 -20.52 -19.49
N LYS A 29 -38.80 -21.26 -20.52
CA LYS A 29 -39.26 -22.67 -20.36
C LYS A 29 -38.11 -23.68 -20.16
N LYS A 30 -36.85 -23.25 -20.19
CA LYS A 30 -35.68 -24.09 -19.93
C LYS A 30 -35.31 -24.03 -18.45
N ASN A 31 -34.76 -25.13 -17.93
CA ASN A 31 -34.18 -25.29 -16.58
C ASN A 31 -35.19 -25.49 -15.44
N THR A 32 -34.74 -26.14 -14.38
CA THR A 32 -35.53 -26.38 -13.16
C THR A 32 -35.69 -25.10 -12.34
N VAL A 33 -36.66 -25.09 -11.42
CA VAL A 33 -36.86 -23.98 -10.47
C VAL A 33 -35.61 -23.75 -9.62
N GLU A 34 -34.92 -24.82 -9.25
CA GLU A 34 -33.66 -24.77 -8.48
C GLU A 34 -32.54 -24.11 -9.28
N GLU A 35 -32.36 -24.48 -10.55
CA GLU A 35 -31.34 -23.87 -11.43
C GLU A 35 -31.60 -22.38 -11.65
N LYS A 36 -32.87 -21.96 -11.77
CA LYS A 36 -33.26 -20.56 -11.90
C LYS A 36 -33.02 -19.77 -10.62
N THR A 37 -33.33 -20.35 -9.47
CA THR A 37 -33.12 -19.73 -8.15
C THR A 37 -31.63 -19.53 -7.88
N THR A 38 -30.80 -20.53 -8.17
CA THR A 38 -29.34 -20.44 -8.07
C THR A 38 -28.79 -19.29 -8.92
N LYS A 39 -29.22 -19.18 -10.18
CA LYS A 39 -28.78 -18.10 -11.07
C LYS A 39 -29.23 -16.72 -10.63
N PHE A 40 -30.47 -16.58 -10.15
CA PHE A 40 -30.94 -15.32 -9.58
C PHE A 40 -30.06 -14.88 -8.40
N ASN A 41 -29.75 -15.83 -7.50
CA ASN A 41 -28.86 -15.57 -6.38
C ASN A 41 -27.45 -15.21 -6.85
N ASP A 42 -26.91 -15.86 -7.88
CA ASP A 42 -25.60 -15.54 -8.44
C ASP A 42 -25.55 -14.13 -9.03
N ILE A 43 -26.59 -13.71 -9.77
CA ILE A 43 -26.71 -12.35 -10.33
C ILE A 43 -26.81 -11.33 -9.20
N SER A 44 -27.73 -11.54 -8.26
CA SER A 44 -27.96 -10.63 -7.14
C SER A 44 -26.69 -10.48 -6.28
N ASN A 45 -26.03 -11.59 -5.95
CA ASN A 45 -24.78 -11.58 -5.20
C ASN A 45 -23.64 -10.89 -5.96
N SER A 46 -23.56 -11.07 -7.28
CA SER A 46 -22.51 -10.46 -8.11
C SER A 46 -22.73 -8.96 -8.26
N ILE A 47 -23.97 -8.50 -8.50
CA ILE A 47 -24.32 -7.07 -8.54
C ILE A 47 -24.02 -6.42 -7.18
N ASN A 48 -24.51 -7.01 -6.08
CA ASN A 48 -24.28 -6.49 -4.73
C ASN A 48 -22.77 -6.40 -4.40
N TYR A 49 -21.99 -7.40 -4.82
CA TYR A 49 -20.54 -7.36 -4.63
C TYR A 49 -19.91 -6.22 -5.43
N ILE A 50 -20.19 -6.12 -6.74
CA ILE A 50 -19.62 -5.08 -7.62
C ILE A 50 -19.93 -3.67 -7.08
N GLU A 51 -21.14 -3.46 -6.56
CA GLU A 51 -21.55 -2.18 -5.97
C GLU A 51 -20.80 -1.84 -4.69
N LYS A 52 -20.71 -2.80 -3.77
CA LYS A 52 -19.95 -2.64 -2.52
C LYS A 52 -18.47 -2.46 -2.79
N GLN A 53 -17.94 -3.15 -3.80
CA GLN A 53 -16.52 -3.13 -4.10
C GLN A 53 -16.04 -1.74 -4.51
N LYS A 54 -16.83 -0.99 -5.28
CA LYS A 54 -16.48 0.39 -5.64
C LYS A 54 -16.26 1.28 -4.41
N VAL A 55 -17.12 1.16 -3.41
CA VAL A 55 -17.02 1.93 -2.16
C VAL A 55 -15.86 1.42 -1.30
N ASN A 56 -15.76 0.10 -1.13
CA ASN A 56 -14.73 -0.53 -0.31
C ASN A 56 -13.32 -0.26 -0.83
N THR A 57 -13.07 -0.43 -2.14
CA THR A 57 -11.78 -0.14 -2.77
C THR A 57 -11.38 1.32 -2.55
N SER A 58 -12.32 2.26 -2.67
CA SER A 58 -12.04 3.67 -2.40
C SER A 58 -11.67 3.93 -0.94
N LEU A 59 -12.41 3.35 0.01
CA LEU A 59 -12.13 3.50 1.44
C LEU A 59 -10.80 2.86 1.83
N ASN A 60 -10.54 1.66 1.32
CA ASN A 60 -9.28 0.93 1.52
C ASN A 60 -8.10 1.73 0.97
N PHE A 61 -8.24 2.31 -0.22
CA PHE A 61 -7.23 3.18 -0.81
C PHE A 61 -6.96 4.40 0.07
N SER A 62 -8.00 5.14 0.48
CA SER A 62 -7.84 6.34 1.30
C SER A 62 -7.14 6.03 2.61
N ARG A 63 -7.56 4.99 3.33
CA ARG A 63 -6.93 4.58 4.59
C ARG A 63 -5.45 4.23 4.41
N LEU A 64 -5.15 3.41 3.40
CA LEU A 64 -3.76 3.01 3.12
C LEU A 64 -2.89 4.19 2.69
N TYR A 65 -3.45 5.13 1.93
CA TYR A 65 -2.75 6.34 1.50
C TYR A 65 -2.45 7.27 2.69
N GLU A 66 -3.40 7.44 3.61
CA GLU A 66 -3.21 8.21 4.85
C GLU A 66 -2.12 7.59 5.73
N ASP A 67 -2.17 6.27 5.95
CA ASP A 67 -1.13 5.56 6.71
C ASP A 67 0.23 5.67 6.02
N PHE A 68 0.29 5.50 4.69
CA PHE A 68 1.50 5.68 3.91
C PHE A 68 2.08 7.08 4.10
N LYS A 69 1.26 8.12 3.97
CA LYS A 69 1.67 9.52 4.14
C LYS A 69 2.18 9.81 5.54
N LYS A 70 1.52 9.27 6.56
CA LYS A 70 1.98 9.37 7.95
C LYS A 70 3.38 8.80 8.11
N TYR A 71 3.65 7.59 7.61
CA TYR A 71 4.98 6.99 7.75
C TYR A 71 6.03 7.64 6.84
N GLU A 72 5.65 8.15 5.67
CA GLU A 72 6.53 8.93 4.79
C GLU A 72 6.98 10.24 5.48
N ASN A 73 6.06 10.92 6.17
CA ASN A 73 6.39 12.10 6.97
C ASN A 73 7.32 11.74 8.12
N GLN A 74 7.01 10.68 8.89
CA GLN A 74 7.88 10.20 9.98
C GLN A 74 9.27 9.83 9.48
N TRP A 75 9.37 9.18 8.31
CA TRP A 75 10.65 8.86 7.68
C TRP A 75 11.45 10.13 7.40
N THR A 76 10.82 11.11 6.75
CA THR A 76 11.45 12.37 6.37
C THR A 76 11.91 13.16 7.59
N GLU A 77 11.06 13.29 8.60
CA GLU A 77 11.39 13.97 9.86
C GLU A 77 12.55 13.30 10.59
N ASN A 78 12.57 11.97 10.66
CA ASN A 78 13.65 11.26 11.34
C ASN A 78 14.97 11.34 10.56
N LEU A 79 14.91 11.34 9.22
CA LEU A 79 16.09 11.55 8.40
C LEU A 79 16.67 12.96 8.60
N ASP A 80 15.82 13.99 8.62
CA ASP A 80 16.24 15.37 8.91
C ASP A 80 16.85 15.48 10.32
N LYS A 81 16.25 14.85 11.33
CA LYS A 81 16.82 14.77 12.69
C LYS A 81 18.19 14.09 12.71
N ILE A 82 18.41 13.03 11.93
CA ILE A 82 19.73 12.38 11.81
C ILE A 82 20.77 13.36 11.26
N LEU A 83 20.44 14.06 10.16
CA LEU A 83 21.35 14.99 9.51
C LEU A 83 21.68 16.18 10.42
N ARG A 84 20.67 16.78 11.07
CA ARG A 84 20.85 17.86 12.04
C ARG A 84 21.67 17.43 13.25
N ALA A 85 21.45 16.21 13.77
CA ALA A 85 22.23 15.70 14.89
C ALA A 85 23.72 15.62 14.52
N TYR A 86 24.03 15.11 13.32
CA TYR A 86 25.39 15.08 12.82
C TYR A 86 25.99 16.47 12.60
N ASP A 87 25.26 17.40 12.00
CA ASP A 87 25.72 18.79 11.83
C ASP A 87 26.02 19.46 13.17
N ASN A 88 25.17 19.22 14.18
CA ASN A 88 25.41 19.70 15.54
C ASN A 88 26.66 19.09 16.15
N PHE A 89 26.89 17.78 15.99
CA PHE A 89 28.10 17.13 16.47
C PHE A 89 29.36 17.71 15.81
N ARG A 90 29.31 17.96 14.50
CA ARG A 90 30.41 18.63 13.77
C ARG A 90 30.61 20.06 14.22
N ALA A 91 29.56 20.82 14.47
CA ALA A 91 29.67 22.21 14.90
C ALA A 91 30.34 22.30 16.28
N ILE A 92 29.96 21.41 17.21
CA ILE A 92 30.58 21.32 18.54
C ILE A 92 32.05 20.90 18.41
N ASN A 93 32.36 19.88 17.60
CA ASN A 93 33.73 19.43 17.39
C ASN A 93 34.57 20.32 16.45
N LYS A 94 34.02 21.31 15.74
CA LYS A 94 34.89 22.33 15.10
C LYS A 94 35.69 23.13 16.13
N GLN A 95 35.29 23.10 17.41
CA GLN A 95 36.05 23.64 18.52
C GLN A 95 37.14 22.66 19.03
N TYR A 96 37.10 21.38 18.64
CA TYR A 96 37.99 20.29 19.10
C TYR A 96 38.29 19.29 17.97
N ASP A 97 39.53 19.23 17.50
CA ASP A 97 39.99 18.43 16.34
C ASP A 97 39.23 17.10 16.09
N ILE A 98 38.36 17.11 15.06
CA ILE A 98 37.45 16.03 14.65
C ILE A 98 38.19 14.70 14.41
N LEU A 99 39.46 14.76 14.00
CA LEU A 99 40.28 13.59 13.71
C LEU A 99 40.54 12.72 14.95
N ASN A 100 40.36 13.28 16.15
CA ASN A 100 40.52 12.56 17.41
C ASN A 100 39.22 12.00 17.99
N ASP A 101 38.11 12.07 17.24
CA ASP A 101 36.80 11.54 17.66
C ASP A 101 36.39 10.33 16.80
N PRO A 102 36.66 9.08 17.25
CA PRO A 102 36.38 7.88 16.48
C PRO A 102 34.90 7.70 16.13
N PHE A 103 33.99 8.20 16.97
CA PHE A 103 32.56 8.12 16.71
C PHE A 103 32.16 9.01 15.54
N LEU A 104 32.63 10.27 15.52
CA LEU A 104 32.34 11.16 14.40
C LEU A 104 33.02 10.74 13.10
N VAL A 105 34.24 10.21 13.16
CA VAL A 105 34.94 9.68 11.99
C VAL A 105 34.13 8.54 11.32
N ASP A 106 33.60 7.62 12.12
CA ASP A 106 32.79 6.51 11.60
C ASP A 106 31.46 7.01 11.00
N ILE A 107 30.80 7.99 11.63
CA ILE A 107 29.56 8.60 11.09
C ILE A 107 29.83 9.37 9.79
N ASP A 108 30.88 10.20 9.77
CA ASP A 108 31.29 10.99 8.61
C ASP A 108 31.53 10.10 7.39
N ARG A 109 32.23 8.99 7.59
CA ARG A 109 32.47 7.99 6.54
C ARG A 109 31.17 7.45 5.94
N VAL A 110 30.17 7.13 6.77
CA VAL A 110 28.86 6.64 6.30
C VAL A 110 28.13 7.72 5.50
N LEU A 111 28.06 8.94 6.02
CA LEU A 111 27.37 10.05 5.35
C LEU A 111 28.03 10.44 4.03
N VAL A 112 29.35 10.54 3.99
CA VAL A 112 30.11 10.81 2.77
C VAL A 112 29.87 9.70 1.74
N LYS A 113 29.92 8.43 2.16
CA LYS A 113 29.62 7.29 1.26
C LYS A 113 28.21 7.39 0.68
N TRP A 114 27.21 7.61 1.54
CA TRP A 114 25.81 7.71 1.12
C TRP A 114 25.56 8.90 0.19
N SER A 115 26.12 10.07 0.48
CA SER A 115 25.95 11.29 -0.32
C SER A 115 26.46 11.17 -1.76
N LYS A 116 27.43 10.26 -2.00
CA LYS A 116 28.02 10.01 -3.32
C LYS A 116 27.24 9.01 -4.18
N LEU A 117 26.15 8.43 -3.66
CA LEU A 117 25.33 7.48 -4.41
C LEU A 117 24.36 8.22 -5.34
N GLU A 118 24.22 7.75 -6.59
CA GLU A 118 23.31 8.34 -7.59
C GLU A 118 21.83 8.36 -7.15
N ASN A 119 21.43 7.48 -6.22
CA ASN A 119 20.08 7.35 -5.70
C ASN A 119 20.01 7.57 -4.19
N SER A 120 20.83 8.47 -3.65
CA SER A 120 20.87 8.77 -2.21
C SER A 120 19.55 9.30 -1.64
N SER A 121 18.62 9.78 -2.47
CA SER A 121 17.26 10.16 -2.04
C SER A 121 16.27 8.98 -1.98
N ASN A 122 16.61 7.83 -2.58
CA ASN A 122 15.73 6.67 -2.57
C ASN A 122 15.66 6.06 -1.16
N ILE A 123 14.44 5.86 -0.66
CA ILE A 123 14.20 5.39 0.70
C ILE A 123 14.92 4.07 1.05
N TYR A 124 14.97 3.12 0.11
CA TYR A 124 15.65 1.84 0.33
C TYR A 124 17.17 1.98 0.35
N VAL A 125 17.71 2.85 -0.52
CA VAL A 125 19.13 3.16 -0.56
C VAL A 125 19.55 3.86 0.73
N THR A 126 18.80 4.87 1.16
CA THR A 126 19.06 5.59 2.42
C THR A 126 18.93 4.67 3.62
N PHE A 127 17.92 3.81 3.66
CA PHE A 127 17.77 2.86 4.76
C PHE A 127 18.97 1.89 4.84
N ARG A 128 19.42 1.37 3.69
CA ARG A 128 20.51 0.38 3.63
C ARG A 128 21.89 1.00 3.83
N GLU A 129 22.13 2.17 3.24
CA GLU A 129 23.48 2.76 3.14
C GLU A 129 23.73 3.84 4.20
N LEU A 130 22.69 4.39 4.82
CA LEU A 130 22.80 5.41 5.87
C LEU A 130 22.23 4.91 7.20
N VAL A 131 20.92 4.66 7.28
CA VAL A 131 20.25 4.39 8.57
C VAL A 131 20.76 3.11 9.23
N THR A 132 20.90 2.03 8.46
CA THR A 132 21.37 0.74 9.00
C THR A 132 22.83 0.81 9.50
N PRO A 133 23.80 1.32 8.72
CA PRO A 133 25.16 1.51 9.21
C PRO A 133 25.26 2.44 10.42
N LEU A 134 24.50 3.54 10.46
CA LEU A 134 24.48 4.44 11.62
C LEU A 134 24.04 3.72 12.89
N ARG A 135 23.02 2.85 12.82
CA ARG A 135 22.60 2.05 13.98
C ARG A 135 23.71 1.13 14.49
N LEU A 136 24.49 0.54 13.59
CA LEU A 136 25.62 -0.32 13.98
C LEU A 136 26.73 0.50 14.65
N ILE A 137 27.03 1.69 14.13
CA ILE A 137 27.99 2.62 14.73
C ILE A 137 27.52 3.04 16.11
N CYS A 138 26.26 3.48 16.27
CA CYS A 138 25.77 3.90 17.58
C CYS A 138 25.79 2.77 18.61
N LYS A 139 25.54 1.52 18.19
CA LYS A 139 25.68 0.35 19.08
C LYS A 139 27.12 0.07 19.47
N LYS A 140 28.08 0.27 18.54
CA LYS A 140 29.52 0.13 18.81
C LYS A 140 30.00 1.16 19.84
N PHE A 141 29.45 2.37 19.80
CA PHE A 141 29.81 3.48 20.69
C PHE A 141 28.76 3.75 21.78
N PHE A 142 28.07 2.72 22.29
CA PHE A 142 26.91 2.87 23.19
C PHE A 142 27.16 3.72 24.46
N GLU A 143 28.39 3.72 24.98
CA GLU A 143 28.81 4.55 26.12
C GLU A 143 28.91 6.05 25.78
N ASP A 144 28.98 6.42 24.50
CA ASP A 144 28.96 7.81 24.05
C ASP A 144 27.52 8.36 24.12
N PRO A 145 27.22 9.42 24.89
CA PRO A 145 25.86 9.96 25.01
C PRO A 145 25.24 10.40 23.67
N ARG A 146 26.08 10.83 22.71
CA ARG A 146 25.64 11.23 21.37
C ARG A 146 25.12 10.03 20.57
N SER A 147 25.73 8.87 20.78
CA SER A 147 25.32 7.61 20.16
C SER A 147 23.90 7.22 20.56
N LEU A 148 23.51 7.41 21.83
CA LEU A 148 22.20 7.05 22.35
C LEU A 148 21.09 7.87 21.69
N SER A 149 21.29 9.18 21.60
CA SER A 149 20.36 10.10 20.91
C SER A 149 20.19 9.70 19.44
N LEU A 150 21.31 9.51 18.71
CA LEU A 150 21.28 9.17 17.30
C LEU A 150 20.72 7.76 17.06
N LEU A 151 20.96 6.80 17.96
CA LEU A 151 20.41 5.45 17.91
C LEU A 151 18.88 5.48 17.98
N ASN A 152 18.32 6.26 18.92
CA ASN A 152 16.88 6.40 19.07
C ASN A 152 16.23 6.96 17.79
N ILE A 153 16.79 8.03 17.21
CA ILE A 153 16.28 8.59 15.96
C ILE A 153 16.38 7.57 14.82
N SER A 154 17.49 6.83 14.73
CA SER A 154 17.70 5.81 13.70
C SER A 154 16.77 4.60 13.84
N ILE A 155 16.37 4.24 15.07
CA ILE A 155 15.34 3.23 15.34
C ILE A 155 13.98 3.72 14.84
N GLN A 156 13.61 4.97 15.11
CA GLN A 156 12.36 5.56 14.63
C GLN A 156 12.31 5.63 13.10
N ALA A 157 13.42 6.02 12.45
CA ALA A 157 13.55 5.96 10.99
C ALA A 157 13.35 4.53 10.46
N SER A 158 13.94 3.54 11.13
CA SER A 158 13.78 2.13 10.76
C SER A 158 12.33 1.65 10.89
N TYR A 159 11.64 2.06 11.95
CA TYR A 159 10.23 1.75 12.16
C TYR A 159 9.34 2.34 11.05
N ALA A 160 9.57 3.62 10.69
CA ALA A 160 8.85 4.27 9.60
C ALA A 160 9.10 3.56 8.26
N PHE A 161 10.35 3.24 7.93
CA PHE A 161 10.70 2.48 6.73
C PHE A 161 10.00 1.11 6.68
N ASN A 162 10.09 0.33 7.75
CA ASN A 162 9.47 -0.99 7.80
C ASN A 162 7.95 -0.91 7.66
N SER A 163 7.33 0.13 8.22
CA SER A 163 5.89 0.38 8.08
C SER A 163 5.53 0.72 6.63
N ILE A 164 6.32 1.57 5.96
CA ILE A 164 6.15 1.87 4.53
C ILE A 164 6.28 0.60 3.67
N ASP A 165 7.32 -0.20 3.90
CA ASP A 165 7.57 -1.42 3.12
C ASP A 165 6.46 -2.45 3.34
N LYS A 166 5.98 -2.59 4.57
CA LYS A 166 4.84 -3.43 4.92
C LYS A 166 3.56 -2.94 4.21
N LEU A 167 3.24 -1.65 4.28
CA LEU A 167 2.05 -1.10 3.63
C LEU A 167 2.08 -1.28 2.12
N ARG A 168 3.24 -1.13 1.47
CA ARG A 168 3.37 -1.39 0.02
C ARG A 168 3.03 -2.84 -0.34
N LYS A 169 3.51 -3.79 0.46
CA LYS A 169 3.21 -5.22 0.27
C LYS A 169 1.74 -5.54 0.54
N GLU A 170 1.19 -5.00 1.63
CA GLU A 170 -0.22 -5.19 1.98
C GLU A 170 -1.16 -4.57 0.95
N TYR A 171 -0.83 -3.39 0.44
CA TYR A 171 -1.53 -2.73 -0.67
C TYR A 171 -1.54 -3.65 -1.90
N GLY A 172 -0.37 -4.07 -2.39
CA GLY A 172 -0.28 -4.95 -3.56
C GLY A 172 -1.17 -6.19 -3.42
N ASN A 173 -1.07 -6.88 -2.28
CA ASN A 173 -1.86 -8.08 -2.02
C ASN A 173 -3.39 -7.80 -1.95
N LEU A 174 -3.79 -6.69 -1.33
CA LEU A 174 -5.19 -6.32 -1.19
C LEU A 174 -5.81 -6.00 -2.56
N PHE A 175 -5.18 -5.12 -3.34
CA PHE A 175 -5.71 -4.73 -4.65
C PHE A 175 -5.67 -5.88 -5.66
N ASP A 176 -4.67 -6.75 -5.59
CA ASP A 176 -4.63 -7.97 -6.40
C ASP A 176 -5.79 -8.93 -6.05
N ALA A 177 -6.10 -9.08 -4.76
CA ALA A 177 -7.21 -9.91 -4.30
C ALA A 177 -8.57 -9.32 -4.72
N GLU A 178 -8.75 -8.01 -4.51
CA GLU A 178 -9.96 -7.28 -4.94
C GLU A 178 -10.17 -7.37 -6.45
N ALA A 179 -9.11 -7.20 -7.25
CA ALA A 179 -9.17 -7.32 -8.70
C ALA A 179 -9.54 -8.74 -9.16
N LYS A 180 -8.94 -9.78 -8.55
CA LYS A 180 -9.27 -11.19 -8.84
C LYS A 180 -10.72 -11.51 -8.51
N GLU A 181 -11.21 -11.08 -7.35
CA GLU A 181 -12.58 -11.34 -6.94
C GLU A 181 -13.58 -10.56 -7.81
N LEU A 182 -13.30 -9.30 -8.15
CA LEU A 182 -14.11 -8.51 -9.06
C LEU A 182 -14.21 -9.18 -10.45
N ASN A 183 -13.09 -9.65 -11.01
CA ASN A 183 -13.07 -10.38 -12.28
C ASN A 183 -13.88 -11.68 -12.22
N SER A 184 -13.79 -12.42 -11.10
CA SER A 184 -14.57 -13.64 -10.87
C SER A 184 -16.08 -13.35 -10.83
N LYS A 185 -16.49 -12.32 -10.08
CA LYS A 185 -17.90 -11.91 -9.96
C LYS A 185 -18.45 -11.36 -11.27
N TYR A 186 -17.66 -10.58 -12.01
CA TYR A 186 -18.01 -10.12 -13.34
C TYR A 186 -18.19 -11.29 -14.32
N SER A 187 -17.27 -12.26 -14.31
CA SER A 187 -17.37 -13.45 -15.17
C SER A 187 -18.62 -14.28 -14.87
N ARG A 188 -18.93 -14.50 -13.58
CA ARG A 188 -20.17 -15.17 -13.15
C ARG A 188 -21.42 -14.42 -13.56
N LEU A 189 -21.41 -13.10 -13.45
CA LEU A 189 -22.50 -12.25 -13.92
C LEU A 189 -22.69 -12.43 -15.44
N MET A 190 -21.63 -12.33 -16.24
CA MET A 190 -21.71 -12.50 -17.69
C MET A 190 -22.17 -13.91 -18.09
N GLU A 191 -21.73 -14.95 -17.39
CA GLU A 191 -22.20 -16.33 -17.60
C GLU A 191 -23.69 -16.48 -17.26
N ALA A 192 -24.11 -15.93 -16.12
CA ALA A 192 -25.51 -15.91 -15.73
C ALA A 192 -26.38 -15.13 -16.75
N LEU A 193 -25.85 -14.03 -17.31
CA LEU A 193 -26.56 -13.21 -18.30
C LEU A 193 -26.69 -13.89 -19.67
N LYS A 194 -25.74 -14.74 -20.08
CA LYS A 194 -25.88 -15.57 -21.29
C LYS A 194 -27.10 -16.49 -21.26
N TYR A 195 -27.64 -16.81 -20.07
CA TYR A 195 -28.88 -17.58 -19.97
C TYR A 195 -30.15 -16.81 -20.34
N PHE A 196 -30.05 -15.49 -20.53
CA PHE A 196 -31.15 -14.63 -20.94
C PHE A 196 -31.14 -14.31 -22.45
N GLN A 197 -30.08 -14.70 -23.16
CA GLN A 197 -29.95 -14.58 -24.62
C GLN A 197 -30.43 -15.85 -25.32
#